data_AF-A0A395Y0V7-F1
#
_entry.id   AF-A0A395Y0V7-F1
#
_cell.length_a   1.000
_cell.length_b   1.000
_cell.length_c   1.000
_cell.angle_alpha   90.00
_cell.angle_beta   90.00
_cell.angle_gamma   90.00
#
_symmetry.space_group_name_H-M   'P 1'
#
loop_
_entity.id
_entity.type
_entity.pdbx_description
1 polymer ?
#
loop_
_entity_poly.entity_id
_entity_poly.type
_entity_poly.pdbx_seq_one_letter_code
_entity_poly.pdbx_strand_id
1 'polypeptide(L)'
;MDDDLPVVNFDSVKECYCKKVNRWMQLPRSADALYCDRETLYLVEFKNGSLKETLGKRLNPKDDEELGINLGQRDALIEKCKDSVLICSDLWGKRTRWFREHCVFVLVYNEDKNKTALKRVASSIRKKARFGLPDKLKGFCVKDVLTLTEKEFSTSLLSTWRDAEEIAEVDA
;
A
#
# COMPACT_ATOMS: atom_id res chain seq x y z
N MET A 1 2.81 -22.47 -16.63
CA MET A 1 3.84 -21.46 -16.86
C MET A 1 3.78 -20.52 -15.67
N ASP A 2 4.93 -20.15 -15.10
CA ASP A 2 4.98 -19.07 -14.10
C ASP A 2 4.80 -17.77 -14.89
N ASP A 3 3.55 -17.42 -15.19
CA ASP A 3 3.26 -16.12 -15.77
C ASP A 3 3.38 -15.09 -14.63
N ASP A 4 4.57 -14.50 -14.56
CA ASP A 4 4.88 -13.39 -13.67
C ASP A 4 4.00 -12.20 -14.09
N LEU A 5 2.99 -11.90 -13.26
CA LEU A 5 2.17 -10.69 -13.38
C LEU A 5 3.09 -9.47 -13.63
N PRO A 6 2.86 -8.67 -14.68
CA PRO A 6 3.62 -7.46 -14.99
C PRO A 6 3.40 -6.37 -13.94
N VAL A 7 4.06 -6.55 -12.78
CA VAL A 7 4.08 -5.59 -11.68
C VAL A 7 5.31 -4.70 -11.82
N VAL A 8 5.11 -3.39 -11.65
CA VAL A 8 6.21 -2.42 -11.69
C VAL A 8 6.89 -2.37 -10.32
N ASN A 9 8.20 -2.58 -10.29
CA ASN A 9 9.04 -2.26 -9.13
C ASN A 9 9.08 -0.73 -8.94
N PHE A 10 8.31 -0.23 -7.97
CA PHE A 10 8.08 1.20 -7.82
C PHE A 10 9.23 1.91 -7.09
N ASP A 11 10.04 1.17 -6.33
CA ASP A 11 11.29 1.69 -5.77
C ASP A 11 12.26 2.12 -6.88
N SER A 12 12.39 1.31 -7.94
CA SER A 12 13.21 1.65 -9.11
C SER A 12 12.68 2.91 -9.83
N VAL A 13 11.34 3.05 -9.93
CA VAL A 13 10.70 4.23 -10.52
C VAL A 13 11.00 5.48 -9.69
N LYS A 14 10.83 5.40 -8.37
CA LYS A 14 11.16 6.48 -7.43
C LYS A 14 12.62 6.93 -7.61
N GLU A 15 13.58 5.99 -7.66
CA GLU A 15 14.99 6.35 -7.80
C GLU A 15 15.26 7.14 -9.09
N CYS A 16 14.72 6.67 -10.21
CA CYS A 16 14.82 7.36 -11.50
C CYS A 16 14.16 8.74 -11.47
N TYR A 17 12.97 8.83 -10.88
CA TYR A 17 12.24 10.08 -10.71
C TYR A 17 13.04 11.11 -9.90
N CYS A 18 13.58 10.71 -8.74
CA CYS A 18 14.37 11.60 -7.89
C CYS A 18 15.63 12.12 -8.60
N LYS A 19 16.34 11.25 -9.32
CA LYS A 19 17.51 11.64 -10.12
C LYS A 19 17.16 12.69 -11.18
N LYS A 20 15.96 12.62 -11.76
CA LYS A 20 15.45 13.57 -12.78
C LYS A 20 15.01 14.90 -12.18
N VAL A 21 14.31 14.90 -11.07
CA VAL A 21 13.71 16.11 -10.47
C VAL A 21 14.71 16.89 -9.62
N ASN A 22 15.42 16.22 -8.73
CA ASN A 22 16.45 16.83 -7.89
C ASN A 22 17.39 15.77 -7.33
N ARG A 23 18.60 15.68 -7.89
CA ARG A 23 19.61 14.69 -7.50
C ARG A 23 20.05 14.77 -6.03
N TRP A 24 19.82 15.90 -5.36
CA TRP A 24 20.23 16.16 -3.97
C TRP A 24 19.08 16.11 -2.98
N MET A 25 17.88 15.74 -3.44
CA MET A 25 16.69 15.62 -2.60
C MET A 25 16.81 14.41 -1.66
N GLN A 26 16.32 14.55 -0.42
CA GLN A 26 16.09 13.39 0.43
C GLN A 26 15.04 12.49 -0.22
N LEU A 27 15.36 11.21 -0.39
CA LEU A 27 14.47 10.29 -1.10
C LEU A 27 13.11 10.21 -0.39
N PRO A 28 12.00 10.43 -1.12
CA PRO A 28 10.67 10.22 -0.59
C PRO A 28 10.49 8.75 -0.24
N ARG A 29 9.54 8.45 0.65
CA ARG A 29 9.19 7.05 0.92
C ARG A 29 8.26 6.59 -0.20
N SER A 30 8.55 5.50 -0.89
CA SER A 30 7.62 4.93 -1.89
C SER A 30 7.03 3.63 -1.42
N ALA A 31 5.87 3.27 -1.96
CA ALA A 31 5.42 1.88 -1.98
C ALA A 31 6.44 1.02 -2.75
N ASP A 32 6.49 -0.26 -2.45
CA ASP A 32 7.46 -1.17 -3.06
C ASP A 32 7.07 -1.51 -4.51
N ALA A 33 5.78 -1.67 -4.78
CA ALA A 33 5.26 -2.11 -6.07
C ALA A 33 4.05 -1.30 -6.55
N LEU A 34 3.88 -1.28 -7.87
CA LEU A 34 2.78 -0.62 -8.56
C LEU A 34 2.17 -1.58 -9.59
N TYR A 35 0.86 -1.75 -9.53
CA TYR A 35 0.10 -2.52 -10.51
C TYR A 35 -1.07 -1.69 -11.04
N CYS A 36 -1.42 -1.86 -12.31
CA CYS A 36 -2.52 -1.14 -12.93
C CYS A 36 -3.43 -2.14 -13.64
N ASP A 37 -4.66 -2.29 -13.13
CA ASP A 37 -5.70 -3.08 -13.79
C ASP A 37 -6.70 -2.11 -14.43
N ARG A 38 -6.67 -2.05 -15.76
CA ARG A 38 -7.46 -1.10 -16.57
C ARG A 38 -7.24 0.34 -16.10
N GLU A 39 -8.20 0.90 -15.38
CA GLU A 39 -8.14 2.25 -14.82
C GLU A 39 -7.86 2.28 -13.31
N THR A 40 -7.81 1.14 -12.64
CA THR A 40 -7.55 1.07 -11.20
C THR A 40 -6.06 0.86 -10.92
N LEU A 41 -5.49 1.81 -10.19
CA LEU A 41 -4.10 1.80 -9.77
C LEU A 41 -3.94 1.19 -8.38
N TYR A 42 -3.03 0.25 -8.21
CA TYR A 42 -2.72 -0.38 -6.94
C TYR A 42 -1.28 -0.06 -6.53
N LEU A 43 -1.14 0.67 -5.42
CA LEU A 43 0.14 0.90 -4.75
C LEU A 43 0.30 -0.16 -3.65
N VAL A 44 1.27 -1.04 -3.79
CA VAL A 44 1.44 -2.21 -2.91
C VAL A 44 2.69 -2.04 -2.07
N GLU A 45 2.52 -2.13 -0.75
CA GLU A 45 3.57 -2.06 0.26
C GLU A 45 3.65 -3.38 1.02
N PHE A 46 4.82 -4.01 1.02
CA PHE A 46 5.10 -5.25 1.72
C PHE A 46 5.79 -4.98 3.06
N LYS A 47 5.13 -5.34 4.16
CA LYS A 47 5.69 -5.27 5.51
C LYS A 47 5.95 -6.66 6.09
N ASN A 48 7.18 -7.12 5.91
CA ASN A 48 7.67 -8.40 6.44
C ASN A 48 8.12 -8.35 7.90
N GLY A 49 8.20 -7.15 8.51
CA GLY A 49 8.62 -6.92 9.90
C GLY A 49 7.44 -6.77 10.87
N SER A 50 7.74 -6.57 12.15
CA SER A 50 6.70 -6.22 13.12
C SER A 50 6.27 -4.76 12.95
N LEU A 51 4.97 -4.52 12.93
CA LEU A 51 4.38 -3.18 12.90
C LEU A 51 4.42 -2.47 14.25
N LYS A 52 4.77 -3.20 15.33
CA LYS A 52 4.95 -2.65 16.68
C LYS A 52 6.40 -2.32 17.00
N GLU A 53 7.34 -2.75 16.15
CA GLU A 53 8.75 -2.44 16.31
C GLU A 53 8.97 -0.94 16.13
N THR A 54 9.62 -0.34 17.12
CA THR A 54 9.63 1.11 17.29
C THR A 54 10.64 1.75 16.34
N LEU A 55 10.16 2.59 15.44
CA LEU A 55 11.00 3.61 14.78
C LEU A 55 11.00 4.85 15.69
N GLY A 56 11.79 4.85 16.78
CA GLY A 56 11.93 5.98 17.70
C GLY A 56 11.30 5.78 19.09
N LYS A 57 11.01 6.85 19.83
CA LYS A 57 10.41 6.77 21.18
C LYS A 57 8.91 6.46 21.08
N ARG A 58 8.41 5.57 21.94
CA ARG A 58 6.96 5.31 22.07
C ARG A 58 6.28 6.57 22.60
N LEU A 59 5.56 7.27 21.75
CA LEU A 59 4.91 8.55 22.10
C LEU A 59 3.62 8.34 22.90
N ASN A 60 2.83 7.30 22.58
CA ASN A 60 1.63 6.94 23.34
C ASN A 60 1.37 5.41 23.32
N PRO A 61 1.72 4.67 24.39
CA PRO A 61 1.56 3.22 24.43
C PRO A 61 0.12 2.73 24.27
N LYS A 62 -0.88 3.54 24.64
CA LYS A 62 -2.30 3.17 24.57
C LYS A 62 -2.81 3.10 23.13
N ASP A 63 -2.50 4.11 22.33
CA ASP A 63 -2.92 4.17 20.92
C ASP A 63 -2.22 3.08 20.09
N ASP A 64 -0.94 2.81 20.38
CA ASP A 64 -0.17 1.73 19.76
C ASP A 64 -0.83 0.36 20.02
N GLU A 65 -1.36 0.17 21.22
CA GLU A 65 -2.01 -1.07 21.62
C GLU A 65 -3.37 -1.23 20.92
N GLU A 66 -4.18 -0.18 20.89
CA GLU A 66 -5.50 -0.17 20.25
C GLU A 66 -5.40 -0.47 18.75
N LEU A 67 -4.50 0.23 18.05
CA LEU A 67 -4.35 0.13 16.60
C LEU A 67 -3.55 -1.09 16.15
N GLY A 68 -2.78 -1.70 17.07
CA GLY A 68 -1.91 -2.83 16.77
C GLY A 68 -0.67 -2.48 15.93
N ILE A 69 -0.33 -1.20 15.83
CA ILE A 69 0.81 -0.63 15.09
C ILE A 69 1.40 0.52 15.91
N ASN A 70 2.72 0.70 15.89
CA ASN A 70 3.31 1.91 16.47
C ASN A 70 3.05 3.13 15.59
N LEU A 71 2.72 4.28 16.19
CA LEU A 71 2.42 5.52 15.43
C LEU A 71 3.48 5.90 14.39
N GLY A 72 4.77 5.75 14.67
CA GLY A 72 5.84 6.05 13.72
C GLY A 72 5.86 5.12 12.51
N GLN A 73 5.52 3.83 12.68
CA GLN A 73 5.34 2.90 11.56
C GLN A 73 4.10 3.28 10.74
N ARG A 74 3.01 3.68 11.40
CA ARG A 74 1.79 4.12 10.72
C ARG A 74 2.04 5.36 9.88
N ASP A 75 2.74 6.34 10.45
CA ASP A 75 3.06 7.59 9.76
C ASP A 75 4.00 7.34 8.58
N ALA A 76 4.98 6.44 8.72
CA ALA A 76 5.83 6.01 7.60
C ALA A 76 5.03 5.34 6.46
N LEU A 77 4.00 4.54 6.76
CA LEU A 77 3.12 3.95 5.75
C LEU A 77 2.23 5.02 5.07
N ILE A 78 1.76 6.00 5.83
CA ILE A 78 1.01 7.15 5.30
C ILE A 78 1.87 7.98 4.36
N GLU A 79 3.13 8.25 4.74
CA GLU A 79 4.13 8.92 3.90
C GLU A 79 4.36 8.13 2.61
N LYS A 80 4.62 6.82 2.69
CA LYS A 80 4.79 5.95 1.51
C LYS A 80 3.64 6.06 0.51
N CYS A 81 2.40 6.06 1.00
CA CYS A 81 1.23 6.25 0.14
C CYS A 81 1.20 7.63 -0.51
N LYS A 82 1.34 8.70 0.28
CA LYS A 82 1.23 10.09 -0.20
C LYS A 82 2.32 10.44 -1.20
N ASP A 83 3.56 10.11 -0.87
CA ASP A 83 4.72 10.34 -1.72
C ASP A 83 4.60 9.57 -3.04
N SER A 84 4.13 8.32 -3.01
CA SER A 84 3.87 7.55 -4.23
C SER A 84 2.81 8.21 -5.11
N VAL A 85 1.72 8.69 -4.52
CA VAL A 85 0.70 9.45 -5.26
C VAL A 85 1.27 10.73 -5.86
N LEU A 86 2.16 11.44 -5.17
CA LEU A 86 2.82 12.64 -5.69
C LEU A 86 3.73 12.33 -6.88
N ILE A 87 4.54 11.28 -6.78
CA ILE A 87 5.40 10.81 -7.88
C ILE A 87 4.54 10.47 -9.10
N CYS A 88 3.49 9.66 -8.92
CA CYS A 88 2.56 9.28 -9.97
C CYS A 88 1.80 10.49 -10.56
N SER A 89 1.42 11.45 -9.72
CA SER A 89 0.72 12.67 -10.13
C SER A 89 1.56 13.50 -11.10
N ASP A 90 2.84 13.67 -10.80
CA ASP A 90 3.78 14.37 -11.67
C ASP A 90 4.06 13.60 -12.96
N LEU A 91 4.37 12.31 -12.85
CA LEU A 91 4.70 11.45 -13.99
C LEU A 91 3.56 11.32 -15.02
N TRP A 92 2.30 11.24 -14.56
CA TRP A 92 1.15 11.03 -15.45
C TRP A 92 0.29 12.29 -15.66
N GLY A 93 0.66 13.42 -15.08
CA GLY A 93 -0.12 14.66 -15.15
C GLY A 93 -1.54 14.54 -14.57
N LYS A 94 -1.75 13.61 -13.63
CA LYS A 94 -3.06 13.38 -12.98
C LYS A 94 -3.16 14.21 -11.72
N ARG A 95 -4.33 14.83 -11.48
CA ARG A 95 -4.60 15.56 -10.24
C ARG A 95 -5.06 14.61 -9.13
N THR A 96 -4.97 15.05 -7.87
CA THR A 96 -5.37 14.27 -6.67
C THR A 96 -6.80 13.70 -6.75
N ARG A 97 -7.73 14.38 -7.44
CA ARG A 97 -9.09 13.86 -7.67
C ARG A 97 -9.07 12.48 -8.33
N TRP A 98 -8.24 12.31 -9.37
CA TRP A 98 -8.16 11.04 -10.10
C TRP A 98 -7.74 9.89 -9.17
N PHE A 99 -6.72 10.10 -8.33
CA PHE A 99 -6.25 9.08 -7.39
C PHE A 99 -7.31 8.73 -6.32
N ARG A 100 -8.12 9.69 -5.88
CA ARG A 100 -9.25 9.42 -4.98
C ARG A 100 -10.36 8.57 -5.60
N GLU A 101 -10.41 8.46 -6.92
CA GLU A 101 -11.42 7.69 -7.65
C GLU A 101 -10.87 6.36 -8.18
N HIS A 102 -9.55 6.29 -8.39
CA HIS A 102 -8.91 5.22 -9.15
C HIS A 102 -7.74 4.53 -8.43
N CYS A 103 -7.19 5.07 -7.34
CA CYS A 103 -6.03 4.48 -6.68
C CYS A 103 -6.38 3.78 -5.37
N VAL A 104 -5.90 2.55 -5.19
CA VAL A 104 -6.03 1.75 -3.97
C VAL A 104 -4.65 1.54 -3.36
N PHE A 105 -4.51 1.87 -2.08
CA PHE A 105 -3.29 1.56 -1.33
C PHE A 105 -3.44 0.20 -0.65
N VAL A 106 -2.49 -0.71 -0.86
CA VAL A 106 -2.51 -2.09 -0.36
C VAL A 106 -1.31 -2.29 0.55
N LEU A 107 -1.57 -2.51 1.84
CA LEU A 107 -0.57 -3.00 2.77
C LEU A 107 -0.69 -4.52 2.86
N VAL A 108 0.38 -5.23 2.50
CA VAL A 108 0.54 -6.67 2.69
C VAL A 108 1.48 -6.88 3.87
N TYR A 109 0.99 -7.47 4.96
CA TYR A 109 1.79 -7.61 6.18
C TYR A 109 1.97 -9.07 6.61
N ASN A 110 3.10 -9.35 7.26
CA ASN A 110 3.38 -10.67 7.80
C ASN A 110 2.50 -10.96 9.03
N GLU A 111 1.60 -11.92 8.90
CA GLU A 111 0.66 -12.28 9.95
C GLU A 111 1.34 -12.79 11.22
N ASP A 112 2.35 -13.64 11.06
CA ASP A 112 3.02 -14.31 12.19
C ASP A 112 3.72 -13.33 13.12
N LYS A 113 4.31 -12.27 12.56
CA LYS A 113 4.95 -11.19 13.31
C LYS A 113 3.95 -10.17 13.87
N ASN A 114 2.68 -10.24 13.46
CA ASN A 114 1.65 -9.26 13.78
C ASN A 114 0.33 -9.88 14.30
N LYS A 115 0.40 -11.07 14.93
CA LYS A 115 -0.76 -11.87 15.39
C LYS A 115 -1.79 -11.11 16.24
N THR A 116 -1.36 -10.11 17.03
CA THR A 116 -2.29 -9.34 17.87
C THR A 116 -3.28 -8.50 17.04
N ALA A 117 -2.90 -8.11 15.81
CA ALA A 117 -3.74 -7.30 14.92
C ALA A 117 -4.98 -8.05 14.40
N LEU A 118 -5.02 -9.38 14.50
CA LEU A 118 -6.18 -10.21 14.17
C LEU A 118 -7.16 -10.37 15.34
N LYS A 119 -6.63 -10.56 16.55
CA LYS A 119 -7.44 -10.89 17.74
C LYS A 119 -8.48 -9.82 18.11
N ARG A 120 -8.26 -8.57 17.70
CA ARG A 120 -9.18 -7.44 18.01
C ARG A 120 -10.14 -7.10 16.85
N VAL A 121 -9.99 -7.70 15.67
CA VAL A 121 -10.72 -7.30 14.45
C VAL A 121 -11.59 -8.46 13.95
N ALA A 122 -12.65 -8.77 14.68
CA ALA A 122 -13.48 -9.97 14.48
C ALA A 122 -14.60 -9.85 13.42
N SER A 123 -14.62 -8.84 12.53
CA SER A 123 -15.66 -8.74 11.50
C SER A 123 -15.14 -8.32 10.12
N SER A 124 -15.74 -8.89 9.07
CA SER A 124 -15.41 -8.67 7.65
C SER A 124 -15.42 -7.18 7.24
N ILE A 125 -16.21 -6.35 7.93
CA ILE A 125 -16.30 -4.89 7.74
C ILE A 125 -14.98 -4.17 8.13
N ARG A 126 -14.15 -4.76 8.99
CA ARG A 126 -12.94 -4.12 9.54
C ARG A 126 -11.60 -4.60 8.94
N LYS A 127 -11.61 -5.50 7.94
CA LYS A 127 -10.40 -5.75 7.12
C LYS A 127 -9.91 -4.48 6.40
N LYS A 128 -10.82 -3.53 6.18
CA LYS A 128 -10.56 -2.17 5.66
C LYS A 128 -10.40 -1.11 6.76
N ALA A 129 -10.05 -1.47 8.00
CA ALA A 129 -9.86 -0.54 9.13
C ALA A 129 -8.61 -0.84 9.96
N ARG A 130 -7.79 -1.83 9.58
CA ARG A 130 -6.64 -2.27 10.38
C ARG A 130 -5.58 -1.17 10.41
N PHE A 131 -4.93 -1.03 11.56
CA PHE A 131 -3.84 -0.06 11.77
C PHE A 131 -4.25 1.42 11.65
N GLY A 132 -5.54 1.74 11.47
CA GLY A 132 -6.05 3.10 11.34
C GLY A 132 -5.58 3.85 10.07
N LEU A 133 -4.99 3.16 9.10
CA LEU A 133 -4.58 3.76 7.82
C LEU A 133 -5.76 4.29 6.99
N PRO A 134 -6.90 3.58 6.90
CA PRO A 134 -8.04 3.99 6.09
C PRO A 134 -8.59 5.35 6.54
N ASP A 135 -8.64 5.62 7.84
CA ASP A 135 -9.09 6.90 8.41
C ASP A 135 -8.20 8.10 8.03
N LYS A 136 -6.98 7.85 7.56
CA LYS A 136 -5.99 8.88 7.20
C LYS A 136 -5.81 9.05 5.69
N LEU A 137 -6.06 8.00 4.90
CA LEU A 137 -5.73 7.95 3.48
C LEU A 137 -6.95 7.89 2.57
N LYS A 138 -7.98 7.11 2.96
CA LYS A 138 -9.17 6.88 2.14
C LYS A 138 -9.97 8.17 1.96
N GLY A 139 -10.32 8.49 0.72
CA GLY A 139 -11.03 9.72 0.35
C GLY A 139 -10.19 10.99 0.46
N PHE A 140 -9.04 10.94 1.15
CA PHE A 140 -8.08 12.05 1.22
C PHE A 140 -7.15 12.05 -0.01
N CYS A 141 -6.44 10.96 -0.26
CA CYS A 141 -5.50 10.84 -1.39
C CYS A 141 -5.72 9.60 -2.26
N VAL A 142 -6.40 8.57 -1.75
CA VAL A 142 -6.68 7.32 -2.47
C VAL A 142 -8.15 6.93 -2.31
N LYS A 143 -8.67 6.15 -3.26
CA LYS A 143 -10.03 5.61 -3.30
C LYS A 143 -10.32 4.69 -2.12
N ASP A 144 -9.42 3.77 -1.84
CA ASP A 144 -9.57 2.79 -0.76
C ASP A 144 -8.22 2.36 -0.21
N VAL A 145 -8.25 1.71 0.95
CA VAL A 145 -7.08 1.12 1.59
C VAL A 145 -7.40 -0.33 1.95
N LEU A 146 -6.56 -1.26 1.49
CA LEU A 146 -6.63 -2.67 1.82
C LEU A 146 -5.46 -3.04 2.73
N THR A 147 -5.75 -3.76 3.81
CA THR A 147 -4.73 -4.28 4.73
C THR A 147 -4.89 -5.79 4.82
N LEU A 148 -4.00 -6.51 4.15
CA LEU A 148 -4.09 -7.94 3.88
C LEU A 148 -2.90 -8.66 4.50
N THR A 149 -3.11 -9.88 5.00
CA THR A 149 -1.97 -10.79 5.22
C THR A 149 -1.40 -11.26 3.88
N GLU A 150 -0.18 -11.79 3.88
CA GLU A 150 0.42 -12.44 2.70
C GLU A 150 -0.54 -13.45 2.06
N LYS A 151 -1.17 -14.31 2.88
CA LYS A 151 -2.17 -15.27 2.43
C LYS A 151 -3.40 -14.60 1.81
N GLU A 152 -3.97 -13.58 2.48
CA GLU A 152 -5.13 -12.87 1.96
C GLU A 152 -4.84 -12.18 0.62
N PHE A 153 -3.63 -11.61 0.47
CA PHE A 153 -3.19 -11.00 -0.79
C PHE A 153 -3.12 -12.03 -1.92
N SER A 154 -2.50 -13.19 -1.68
CA SER A 154 -2.40 -14.27 -2.68
C SER A 154 -3.74 -14.86 -3.09
N THR A 155 -4.65 -15.10 -2.14
CA THR A 155 -5.91 -15.82 -2.42
C THR A 155 -7.07 -14.92 -2.84
N SER A 156 -6.89 -13.59 -2.85
CA SER A 156 -7.97 -12.67 -3.24
C SER A 156 -7.52 -11.74 -4.35
N LEU A 157 -6.59 -10.84 -4.06
CA LEU A 157 -6.23 -9.77 -4.98
C LEU A 157 -5.38 -10.30 -6.14
N LEU A 158 -4.35 -11.08 -5.83
CA LEU A 158 -3.49 -11.69 -6.87
C LEU A 158 -4.26 -12.66 -7.76
N SER A 159 -5.14 -13.49 -7.20
CA SER A 159 -5.98 -14.38 -8.01
C SER A 159 -6.88 -13.60 -8.96
N THR A 160 -7.55 -12.55 -8.48
CA THR A 160 -8.39 -11.70 -9.35
C THR A 160 -7.59 -11.00 -10.45
N TRP A 161 -6.35 -10.58 -10.17
CA TRP A 161 -5.49 -9.98 -11.20
C TRP A 161 -5.08 -10.98 -12.27
N ARG A 162 -4.74 -12.21 -11.90
CA ARG A 162 -4.41 -13.28 -12.86
C ARG A 162 -5.61 -13.61 -13.75
N ASP A 163 -6.79 -13.77 -13.15
CA ASP A 163 -8.01 -14.05 -13.91
C ASP A 163 -8.33 -12.91 -14.90
N ALA A 164 -8.08 -11.66 -14.51
CA ALA A 164 -8.31 -10.49 -15.35
C ALA A 164 -7.34 -10.42 -16.55
N GLU A 165 -6.07 -10.81 -16.36
CA GLU A 165 -5.07 -10.88 -17.43
C GLU A 165 -5.38 -12.01 -18.43
N GLU A 166 -5.75 -13.20 -17.93
CA GLU A 166 -6.11 -14.34 -18.80
C GLU A 166 -7.30 -14.00 -19.70
N ILE A 167 -8.31 -13.29 -19.18
CA ILE A 167 -9.45 -12.81 -20.00
C ILE A 167 -8.98 -11.77 -21.03
N ALA A 168 -8.09 -10.85 -20.66
CA ALA A 168 -7.62 -9.81 -21.57
C ALA A 168 -6.79 -10.37 -22.74
N GLU A 169 -6.04 -11.46 -22.52
CA GLU A 169 -5.29 -12.14 -23.58
C GLU A 169 -6.19 -12.92 -24.56
N VAL A 170 -7.31 -13.45 -24.09
CA VAL A 170 -8.26 -14.20 -24.95
C VAL A 170 -9.08 -13.27 -25.85
N ASP A 171 -9.31 -12.03 -25.40
CA ASP A 171 -10.09 -11.01 -26.12
C ASP A 171 -9.24 -10.12 -27.07
N ALA A 172 -7.92 -10.31 -27.14
CA ALA A 172 -6.97 -9.52 -27.94
C ALA A 172 -6.57 -10.20 -29.27
#